data_AF-A0A4U7D1M6-F1
#
_entry.id   AF-A0A4U7D1M6-F1
#
_cell.length_a   1.000
_cell.length_b   1.000
_cell.length_c   1.000
_cell.angle_alpha   90.00
_cell.angle_beta   90.00
_cell.angle_gamma   90.00
#
_symmetry.space_group_name_H-M   'P 1'
#
loop_
_entity.id
_entity.type
_entity.pdbx_description
1 polymer ?
#
loop_
_entity_poly.entity_id
_entity_poly.type
_entity_poly.pdbx_seq_one_letter_code
_entity_poly.pdbx_strand_id
1 'polypeptide(L)'
;MTDIEAAIREAFEHTEYDLGDVAVNRRQVRVPVRQEGADPDALRAVIEEALGADALAAVTVTTERIAGEDTVGTVVSFRYRD
;
A
#
# COMPACT_ATOMS: atom_id res chain seq x y z
N MET A 1 -4.37 18.70 5.33
CA MET A 1 -4.01 17.32 5.71
C MET A 1 -3.91 16.57 4.40
N THR A 2 -2.72 16.13 4.03
CA THR A 2 -2.51 15.34 2.82
C THR A 2 -3.34 14.07 2.96
N ASP A 3 -4.25 13.85 2.03
CA ASP A 3 -5.05 12.63 2.01
C ASP A 3 -4.14 11.51 1.51
N ILE A 4 -3.57 10.77 2.46
CA ILE A 4 -2.62 9.69 2.23
C ILE A 4 -3.21 8.64 1.28
N GLU A 5 -4.50 8.34 1.46
CA GLU A 5 -5.21 7.44 0.59
C GLU A 5 -5.21 7.97 -0.85
N ALA A 6 -5.55 9.25 -1.05
CA ALA A 6 -5.51 9.85 -2.39
C ALA A 6 -4.10 9.80 -3.02
N ALA A 7 -3.05 10.11 -2.27
CA ALA A 7 -1.67 10.06 -2.77
C ALA A 7 -1.24 8.63 -3.17
N ILE A 8 -1.63 7.62 -2.38
CA ILE A 8 -1.36 6.22 -2.71
C ILE A 8 -2.17 5.79 -3.92
N ARG A 9 -3.47 6.11 -3.99
CA ARG A 9 -4.31 5.78 -5.14
C ARG A 9 -3.72 6.39 -6.42
N GLU A 10 -3.39 7.67 -6.40
CA GLU A 10 -2.80 8.38 -7.55
C GLU A 10 -1.48 7.73 -8.01
N ALA A 11 -0.59 7.38 -7.08
CA ALA A 11 0.67 6.72 -7.42
C ALA A 11 0.46 5.36 -8.10
N PHE A 12 -0.53 4.59 -7.63
CA PHE A 12 -0.85 3.28 -8.20
C PHE A 12 -1.64 3.36 -9.52
N GLU A 13 -2.36 4.45 -9.80
CA GLU A 13 -3.02 4.69 -11.11
C GLU A 13 -2.03 4.72 -12.27
N HIS A 14 -0.75 5.01 -11.99
CA HIS A 14 0.34 4.97 -12.98
C HIS A 14 1.00 3.59 -13.12
N THR A 15 0.50 2.59 -12.41
CA THR A 15 1.03 1.22 -12.39
C THR A 15 0.01 0.22 -12.95
N GLU A 16 0.44 -1.03 -13.11
CA GLU A 16 -0.44 -2.15 -13.50
C GLU A 16 -1.19 -2.79 -12.30
N TYR A 17 -0.93 -2.31 -11.09
CA TYR A 17 -1.47 -2.89 -9.86
C TYR A 17 -2.83 -2.29 -9.52
N ASP A 18 -3.83 -3.16 -9.40
CA ASP A 18 -5.16 -2.78 -8.92
C ASP A 18 -5.22 -2.77 -7.39
N LEU A 19 -5.61 -1.63 -6.81
CA LEU A 19 -5.74 -1.48 -5.37
C LEU A 19 -7.15 -1.85 -4.89
N GLY A 20 -7.20 -2.55 -3.76
CA GLY A 20 -8.39 -2.63 -2.92
C GLY A 20 -8.56 -1.37 -2.07
N ASP A 21 -9.40 -1.48 -1.04
CA ASP A 21 -9.69 -0.35 -0.15
C ASP A 21 -8.50 -0.05 0.78
N VAL A 22 -7.91 1.13 0.64
CA VAL A 22 -6.76 1.54 1.45
C VAL A 22 -7.23 1.84 2.87
N ALA A 23 -6.73 1.08 3.84
CA ALA A 23 -7.12 1.25 5.23
C ALA A 23 -6.05 2.04 6.01
N VAL A 24 -6.45 3.16 6.60
CA VAL A 24 -5.59 3.96 7.47
C VAL A 24 -6.08 3.87 8.92
N ASN A 25 -5.23 3.37 9.82
CA ASN A 25 -5.51 3.29 11.25
C ASN A 25 -4.43 3.99 12.08
N ARG A 26 -4.79 5.17 12.64
CA ARG A 26 -3.91 6.07 13.39
C ARG A 26 -2.68 6.51 12.59
N ARG A 27 -1.67 5.64 12.48
CA ARG A 27 -0.40 5.87 11.79
C ARG A 27 0.01 4.68 10.92
N GLN A 28 -0.77 3.61 10.92
CA GLN A 28 -0.54 2.43 10.11
C GLN A 28 -1.43 2.50 8.87
N VAL A 29 -0.81 2.34 7.71
CA VAL A 29 -1.51 2.24 6.43
C VAL A 29 -1.43 0.80 5.96
N ARG A 30 -2.52 0.30 5.41
CA ARG A 30 -2.60 -0.99 4.72
C ARG A 30 -3.13 -0.74 3.32
N VAL A 31 -2.35 -1.16 2.34
CA VAL A 31 -2.62 -1.01 0.92
C VAL A 31 -2.80 -2.42 0.35
N PRO A 32 -4.05 -2.91 0.23
CA PRO A 32 -4.30 -4.18 -0.42
C PRO A 32 -4.17 -4.04 -1.94
N VAL A 33 -3.47 -4.98 -2.56
CA VAL A 33 -3.29 -5.11 -4.00
C VAL A 33 -3.97 -6.40 -4.44
N ARG A 34 -4.95 -6.28 -5.35
CA ARG A 34 -5.81 -7.39 -5.78
C ARG A 34 -5.10 -8.45 -6.61
N GLN A 35 -3.86 -8.19 -7.03
CA GLN A 35 -3.01 -9.16 -7.70
C GLN A 35 -2.30 -10.06 -6.69
N GLU A 36 -2.46 -11.37 -6.91
CA GLU A 36 -1.66 -12.39 -6.24
C GLU A 36 -0.23 -12.37 -6.80
N GLY A 37 0.76 -12.43 -5.90
CA GLY A 37 2.17 -12.49 -6.30
C GLY A 37 2.73 -11.18 -6.87
N ALA A 38 2.13 -10.03 -6.52
CA ALA A 38 2.69 -8.73 -6.87
C ALA A 38 4.10 -8.58 -6.27
N ASP A 39 5.00 -7.95 -7.04
CA ASP A 39 6.40 -7.88 -6.68
C ASP A 39 6.61 -6.95 -5.46
N PRO A 40 7.15 -7.46 -4.35
CA PRO A 40 7.23 -6.69 -3.10
C PRO A 40 8.16 -5.49 -3.20
N ASP A 41 9.23 -5.58 -3.99
CA ASP A 41 10.17 -4.48 -4.19
C ASP A 41 9.56 -3.40 -5.08
N ALA A 42 8.84 -3.79 -6.13
CA ALA A 42 8.09 -2.85 -6.97
C ALA A 42 7.02 -2.10 -6.17
N LEU A 43 6.22 -2.82 -5.39
CA LEU A 43 5.19 -2.22 -4.54
C LEU A 43 5.77 -1.24 -3.52
N ARG A 44 6.92 -1.59 -2.94
CA ARG A 44 7.62 -0.71 -2.00
C ARG A 44 8.13 0.56 -2.68
N ALA A 45 8.71 0.44 -3.87
CA ALA A 45 9.21 1.58 -4.63
C ALA A 45 8.08 2.58 -4.93
N VAL A 46 6.91 2.12 -5.39
CA VAL A 46 5.75 2.98 -5.67
C VAL A 46 5.33 3.79 -4.43
N ILE A 47 5.27 3.13 -3.27
CA ILE A 47 4.89 3.81 -2.01
C ILE A 47 5.97 4.79 -1.55
N GLU A 48 7.24 4.43 -1.70
CA GLU A 48 8.38 5.30 -1.37
C GLU A 48 8.45 6.53 -2.30
N GLU A 49 8.09 6.39 -3.58
CA GLU A 49 7.98 7.51 -4.52
C GLU A 49 6.80 8.43 -4.18
N ALA A 50 5.65 7.85 -3.80
CA ALA A 50 4.44 8.61 -3.48
C ALA A 50 4.56 9.45 -2.20
N LEU A 51 5.19 8.88 -1.17
CA LEU A 51 5.19 9.44 0.18
C LEU A 51 6.56 9.91 0.66
N GLY A 52 7.63 9.52 -0.05
CA GLY A 52 9.01 9.72 0.36
C GLY A 52 9.50 8.63 1.30
N ALA A 53 10.63 8.00 0.96
CA ALA A 53 11.20 6.90 1.74
C ALA A 53 11.51 7.25 3.21
N ASP A 54 11.86 8.51 3.50
CA ASP A 54 12.18 8.95 4.87
C ASP A 54 10.92 9.10 5.75
N ALA A 55 9.75 9.27 5.15
CA ALA A 55 8.48 9.40 5.87
C ALA A 55 7.93 8.04 6.31
N LEU A 56 8.49 6.93 5.84
CA LEU A 56 7.99 5.57 6.06
C LEU A 56 8.81 4.81 7.10
N ALA A 57 8.13 3.97 7.87
CA ALA A 57 8.71 3.07 8.84
C ALA A 57 8.04 1.69 8.75
N ALA A 58 8.85 0.64 8.92
CA ALA A 58 8.38 -0.74 8.99
C ALA A 58 7.51 -1.18 7.80
N VAL A 59 7.92 -0.84 6.57
CA VAL A 59 7.25 -1.32 5.35
C VAL A 59 7.37 -2.84 5.27
N THR A 60 6.23 -3.50 5.21
CA THR A 60 6.09 -4.96 5.19
C THR A 60 5.14 -5.33 4.05
N VAL A 61 5.49 -6.35 3.27
CA VAL A 61 4.63 -6.88 2.20
C VAL A 61 4.26 -8.30 2.55
N THR A 62 2.97 -8.61 2.59
CA THR A 62 2.46 -9.94 2.94
C THR A 62 1.39 -10.40 1.98
N THR A 63 1.46 -11.66 1.55
CA THR A 63 0.36 -12.29 0.82
C THR A 63 -0.69 -12.76 1.83
N GLU A 64 -1.88 -12.21 1.76
CA GLU A 64 -2.99 -12.56 2.65
C GLU A 64 -4.34 -12.36 1.94
N ARG A 65 -5.42 -12.88 2.54
CA ARG A 65 -6.77 -12.58 2.06
C ARG A 65 -7.08 -11.11 2.33
N ILE A 66 -7.51 -10.39 1.30
CA ILE A 66 -7.86 -8.98 1.43
C ILE A 66 -9.12 -8.84 2.28
N ALA A 67 -9.03 -8.09 3.39
CA ALA A 67 -10.17 -7.89 4.27
C ALA A 67 -11.32 -7.18 3.53
N GLY A 68 -12.51 -7.78 3.54
CA GLY A 68 -13.67 -7.26 2.80
C GLY A 68 -13.88 -7.86 1.41
N GLU A 69 -12.93 -8.67 0.93
CA GLU A 69 -13.00 -9.38 -0.35
C GLU A 69 -12.71 -10.88 -0.15
N ASP A 70 -13.25 -11.77 -1.00
CA ASP A 70 -12.92 -13.20 -0.93
C ASP A 70 -11.60 -13.53 -1.69
N THR A 71 -10.88 -12.51 -2.13
CA THR A 71 -9.68 -12.60 -2.97
C THR A 71 -8.41 -12.69 -2.11
N VAL A 72 -7.51 -13.61 -2.47
CA VAL A 72 -6.13 -13.64 -1.95
C VAL A 72 -5.31 -12.65 -2.76
N GLY A 73 -4.62 -11.74 -2.08
CA GLY A 73 -3.82 -10.70 -2.71
C GLY A 73 -2.59 -10.37 -1.90
N THR A 74 -1.96 -9.26 -2.26
CA THR A 74 -0.74 -8.77 -1.61
C THR A 74 -1.06 -7.53 -0.82
N VAL A 75 -0.75 -7.49 0.47
CA VAL A 75 -1.02 -6.34 1.35
C VAL A 75 0.30 -5.71 1.73
N VAL A 76 0.45 -4.43 1.39
CA VAL A 76 1.56 -3.61 1.86
C VAL A 76 1.14 -2.87 3.11
N SER A 77 1.88 -3.04 4.19
CA SER A 77 1.62 -2.39 5.47
C SER A 77 2.83 -1.59 5.92
N PHE A 78 2.62 -0.33 6.31
CA PHE A 78 3.69 0.54 6.80
C PHE A 78 3.17 1.53 7.83
N ARG A 79 4.09 2.22 8.50
CA ARG A 79 3.79 3.31 9.43
C ARG A 79 4.45 4.61 8.99
N TYR A 80 3.87 5.74 9.37
CA TYR A 80 4.53 7.04 9.22
C TYR A 80 5.55 7.29 10.32
N ARG A 81 6.66 7.94 9.94
CA ARG A 81 7.49 8.71 10.87
C ARG A 81 6.85 10.09 11.06
N ASP A 82 6.86 10.58 12.31
CA ASP A 82 6.37 11.94 12.64
C ASP A 82 7.29 13.00 12.05
#